data_AF-A0A1J8QC41-F1
#
_entry.id   AF-A0A1J8QC41-F1
#
_cell.length_a   1.000
_cell.length_b   1.000
_cell.length_c   1.000
_cell.angle_alpha   90.00
_cell.angle_beta   90.00
_cell.angle_gamma   90.00
#
_symmetry.space_group_name_H-M   'P 1'
#
loop_
_entity.id
_entity.type
_entity.pdbx_description
1 polymer ?
#
loop_
_entity_poly.entity_id
_entity_poly.type
_entity_poly.pdbx_seq_one_letter_code
_entity_poly.pdbx_strand_id
1 'polypeptide(L)'
;PTPLRKAHVNPALFDIQFAGQPVACPAELCDSLHEFFDWRRRQKNSQAGHYKYAFDVDGNGWSGRFKRLITSNSLVFKTTIYPEWYMDRIAPWVHYVPVQLDLSDLHDAFIFFHGGPSGEGAHDDMARKIATAGREWSKTFWRREDLTAYTFRQGFLVFKKATVLIC
;
A
#
# COMPACT_ATOMS: atom_id res chain seq x y z
N PRO A 1 -8.80 29.09 -7.96
CA PRO A 1 -9.37 27.75 -7.65
C PRO A 1 -10.22 27.81 -6.36
N THR A 2 -11.48 27.40 -6.42
CA THR A 2 -12.36 27.36 -5.24
C THR A 2 -11.86 26.25 -4.29
N PRO A 3 -11.59 26.55 -3.01
CA PRO A 3 -11.13 25.52 -2.07
C PRO A 3 -12.27 24.52 -1.82
N LEU A 4 -12.12 23.31 -2.35
CA LEU A 4 -13.05 22.21 -2.10
C LEU A 4 -12.64 21.48 -0.82
N ARG A 5 -13.62 21.23 0.05
CA ARG A 5 -13.39 20.40 1.25
C ARG A 5 -13.23 18.94 0.81
N LYS A 6 -12.06 18.34 1.07
CA LYS A 6 -11.74 16.93 0.75
C LYS A 6 -12.84 15.96 1.19
N ALA A 7 -13.45 16.19 2.36
CA ALA A 7 -14.53 15.37 2.89
C ALA A 7 -15.76 15.24 1.95
N HIS A 8 -16.06 16.26 1.13
CA HIS A 8 -17.20 16.21 0.20
C HIS A 8 -16.86 15.49 -1.10
N VAL A 9 -15.58 15.43 -1.47
CA VAL A 9 -15.12 14.86 -2.75
C VAL A 9 -14.68 13.40 -2.59
N ASN A 10 -14.18 13.04 -1.41
CA ASN A 10 -13.68 11.69 -1.11
C ASN A 10 -14.67 10.58 -1.47
N PRO A 11 -15.98 10.64 -1.16
CA PRO A 11 -16.90 9.55 -1.48
C PRO A 11 -17.07 9.30 -2.99
N ALA A 12 -16.77 10.30 -3.83
CA ALA A 12 -16.82 10.16 -5.28
C ALA A 12 -15.52 9.62 -5.89
N LEU A 13 -14.39 9.80 -5.20
CA LEU A 13 -13.06 9.41 -5.70
C LEU A 13 -12.52 8.12 -5.06
N PHE A 14 -12.83 7.89 -3.79
CA PHE A 14 -12.21 6.86 -2.97
C PHE A 14 -13.26 6.01 -2.25
N ASP A 15 -13.12 4.70 -2.39
CA ASP A 15 -13.79 3.70 -1.58
C ASP A 15 -12.80 3.18 -0.51
N ILE A 16 -12.50 4.03 0.48
CA ILE A 16 -11.54 3.76 1.56
C ILE A 16 -12.22 4.03 2.91
N GLN A 17 -12.36 2.99 3.73
CA GLN A 17 -12.94 3.07 5.08
C GLN A 17 -12.28 2.06 6.01
N PHE A 18 -12.45 2.25 7.32
CA PHE A 18 -12.04 1.27 8.32
C PHE A 18 -12.90 0.01 8.24
N ALA A 19 -12.30 -1.15 8.49
CA ALA A 19 -12.96 -2.44 8.34
C ALA A 19 -13.02 -3.24 9.63
N GLY A 20 -14.20 -3.78 9.94
CA GLY A 20 -14.44 -4.54 11.17
C GLY A 20 -14.81 -3.62 12.32
N GLN A 21 -13.98 -3.61 13.36
CA GLN A 21 -14.20 -2.85 14.60
C GLN A 21 -12.84 -2.40 15.15
N PRO A 22 -12.79 -1.36 16.00
CA PRO A 22 -11.55 -0.92 16.60
C PRO A 22 -10.97 -2.03 17.49
N VAL A 23 -9.66 -2.16 17.47
CA VAL A 23 -8.89 -3.15 18.24
C VAL A 23 -7.66 -2.48 18.80
N ALA A 24 -7.03 -3.09 19.81
CA ALA A 24 -5.83 -2.58 20.45
C ALA A 24 -6.00 -1.17 21.07
N CYS A 25 -7.18 -0.90 21.64
CA CYS A 25 -7.51 0.29 22.43
C CYS A 25 -8.10 -0.13 23.80
N PRO A 26 -8.03 0.74 24.83
CA PRO A 26 -8.87 0.62 26.02
C PRO A 26 -10.35 0.65 25.66
N ALA A 27 -11.21 0.02 26.47
CA ALA A 27 -12.64 -0.14 26.17
C ALA A 27 -13.34 1.19 25.82
N GLU A 28 -13.20 2.21 26.67
CA GLU A 28 -13.81 3.53 26.48
C GLU A 28 -13.37 4.21 25.16
N LEU A 29 -12.10 4.03 24.78
CA LEU A 29 -11.57 4.57 23.53
C LEU A 29 -12.08 3.75 22.34
N CYS A 30 -12.17 2.43 22.45
CA CYS A 30 -12.72 1.60 21.39
C CYS A 30 -14.19 1.94 21.12
N ASP A 31 -15.00 2.18 22.16
CA ASP A 31 -16.40 2.59 22.00
C ASP A 31 -16.47 3.94 21.28
N SER A 32 -15.66 4.92 21.71
CA SER A 32 -15.57 6.23 21.07
C SER A 32 -15.14 6.15 19.59
N LEU A 33 -14.15 5.30 19.26
CA LEU A 33 -13.68 5.10 17.89
C LEU A 33 -14.73 4.36 17.03
N HIS A 34 -15.50 3.47 17.64
CA HIS A 34 -16.58 2.75 16.97
C HIS A 34 -17.70 3.72 16.57
N GLU A 35 -18.01 4.71 17.41
CA GLU A 35 -19.00 5.76 17.10
C GLU A 35 -18.47 6.81 16.13
N PHE A 36 -17.18 7.15 16.20
CA PHE A 36 -16.60 8.24 15.41
C PHE A 36 -16.40 7.91 13.93
N PHE A 37 -16.11 6.64 13.59
CA PHE A 37 -15.80 6.22 12.22
C PHE A 37 -16.91 5.38 11.59
N ASP A 38 -17.10 5.50 10.26
CA ASP A 38 -17.95 4.57 9.50
C ASP A 38 -17.20 3.26 9.24
N TRP A 39 -17.51 2.23 10.03
CA TRP A 39 -16.90 0.91 9.92
C TRP A 39 -17.62 0.04 8.89
N ARG A 40 -16.85 -0.50 7.93
CA ARG A 40 -17.35 -1.40 6.90
C ARG A 40 -17.01 -2.85 7.17
N ARG A 41 -17.74 -3.76 6.52
CA ARG A 41 -17.41 -5.19 6.57
C ARG A 41 -16.04 -5.43 5.91
N ARG A 42 -15.24 -6.31 6.51
CA ARG A 42 -13.99 -6.78 5.88
C ARG A 42 -14.26 -7.34 4.48
N GLN A 43 -13.55 -6.82 3.50
CA GLN A 43 -13.59 -7.32 2.14
C GLN A 43 -12.76 -8.60 2.00
N LYS A 44 -13.20 -9.52 1.14
CA LYS A 44 -12.40 -10.67 0.74
C LYS A 44 -11.29 -10.24 -0.22
N ASN A 45 -10.19 -10.98 -0.26
CA ASN A 45 -9.09 -10.71 -1.19
C ASN A 45 -9.52 -10.70 -2.66
N SER A 46 -10.49 -11.55 -3.03
CA SER A 46 -11.07 -11.56 -4.38
C SER A 46 -11.81 -10.26 -4.70
N GLN A 47 -12.50 -9.68 -3.72
CA GLN A 47 -13.25 -8.43 -3.89
C GLN A 47 -12.29 -7.25 -4.10
N ALA A 48 -11.24 -7.18 -3.28
CA ALA A 48 -10.20 -6.15 -3.42
C ALA A 48 -9.49 -6.19 -4.79
N GLY A 49 -9.47 -7.35 -5.46
CA GLY A 49 -8.89 -7.51 -6.80
C GLY A 49 -9.73 -6.95 -7.95
N HIS A 50 -10.97 -6.51 -7.69
CA HIS A 50 -11.81 -5.85 -8.70
C HIS A 50 -11.51 -4.35 -8.86
N TYR A 51 -10.75 -3.77 -7.93
CA TYR A 51 -10.38 -2.36 -8.01
C TYR A 51 -9.13 -2.18 -8.85
N LYS A 52 -9.13 -1.17 -9.72
CA LYS A 52 -8.01 -0.83 -10.58
C LYS A 52 -6.87 -0.13 -9.82
N TYR A 53 -7.21 0.55 -8.74
CA TYR A 53 -6.29 1.31 -7.90
C TYR A 53 -6.42 0.78 -6.47
N ALA A 54 -5.28 0.59 -5.79
CA ALA A 54 -5.25 0.11 -4.42
C ALA A 54 -4.36 1.01 -3.57
N PHE A 55 -4.83 1.35 -2.37
CA PHE A 55 -4.07 2.13 -1.41
C PHE A 55 -3.48 1.24 -0.31
N ASP A 56 -2.16 1.29 -0.15
CA ASP A 56 -1.38 0.56 0.84
C ASP A 56 -0.83 1.54 1.89
N VAL A 57 -1.20 1.30 3.14
CA VAL A 57 -0.79 2.07 4.31
C VAL A 57 -0.37 1.10 5.41
N ASP A 58 0.63 1.51 6.18
CA ASP A 58 1.12 0.79 7.35
C ASP A 58 0.04 0.68 8.45
N GLY A 59 0.23 -0.31 9.33
CA GLY A 59 -0.58 -0.46 10.54
C GLY A 59 0.29 -0.25 11.78
N ASN A 60 0.18 -1.15 12.77
CA ASN A 60 1.11 -1.20 13.91
C ASN A 60 2.57 -1.53 13.49
N GLY A 61 2.76 -1.90 12.24
CA GLY A 61 4.04 -2.21 11.61
C GLY A 61 3.89 -2.05 10.08
N TRP A 62 4.85 -2.58 9.33
CA TRP A 62 4.80 -2.58 7.88
C TRP A 62 3.53 -3.26 7.35
N SER A 63 3.01 -2.78 6.22
CA SER A 63 1.83 -3.38 5.60
C SER A 63 2.09 -4.81 5.10
N GLY A 64 1.55 -5.80 5.81
CA GLY A 64 1.51 -7.20 5.35
C GLY A 64 0.66 -7.41 4.10
N ARG A 65 -0.09 -6.40 3.64
CA ARG A 65 -0.96 -6.49 2.46
C ARG A 65 -0.19 -6.24 1.16
N PHE A 66 0.93 -5.50 1.22
CA PHE A 66 1.59 -4.98 0.03
C PHE A 66 1.92 -6.06 -0.99
N LYS A 67 2.51 -7.18 -0.55
CA LYS A 67 2.81 -8.34 -1.42
C LYS A 67 1.60 -8.78 -2.25
N ARG A 68 0.44 -8.94 -1.61
CA ARG A 68 -0.78 -9.35 -2.31
C ARG A 68 -1.24 -8.27 -3.29
N LEU A 69 -1.22 -7.01 -2.87
CA LEU A 69 -1.67 -5.88 -3.68
C LEU A 69 -0.80 -5.70 -4.92
N ILE A 70 0.53 -5.69 -4.78
CA ILE A 70 1.43 -5.51 -5.92
C ILE A 70 1.44 -6.72 -6.87
N THR A 71 1.10 -7.93 -6.39
CA THR A 71 0.94 -9.11 -7.25
C THR A 71 -0.38 -9.09 -8.04
N SER A 72 -1.31 -8.21 -7.68
CA SER A 72 -2.55 -8.00 -8.44
C SER A 72 -2.28 -7.21 -9.72
N ASN A 73 -3.31 -6.98 -10.53
CA ASN A 73 -3.24 -6.09 -11.71
C ASN A 73 -3.61 -4.63 -11.37
N SER A 74 -3.63 -4.27 -10.09
CA SER A 74 -4.00 -2.93 -9.64
C SER A 74 -2.76 -2.03 -9.53
N LEU A 75 -2.91 -0.75 -9.81
CA LEU A 75 -1.88 0.23 -9.49
C LEU A 75 -1.90 0.48 -7.98
N VAL A 76 -0.77 0.25 -7.31
CA VAL A 76 -0.66 0.44 -5.86
C VAL A 76 -0.09 1.81 -5.54
N PHE A 77 -0.80 2.57 -4.74
CA PHE A 77 -0.33 3.78 -4.07
C PHE A 77 0.14 3.38 -2.67
N LYS A 78 1.42 3.56 -2.37
CA LYS A 78 2.02 3.11 -1.11
C LYS A 78 2.57 4.28 -0.32
N THR A 79 2.17 4.33 0.94
CA THR A 79 2.79 5.16 1.97
C THR A 79 3.37 4.24 3.04
N THR A 80 4.62 4.49 3.45
CA THR A 80 5.25 3.69 4.48
C THR A 80 6.40 4.42 5.19
N ILE A 81 6.52 4.20 6.50
CA ILE A 81 7.66 4.68 7.31
C ILE A 81 8.70 3.59 7.56
N TYR A 82 8.31 2.33 7.40
CA TYR A 82 9.13 1.20 7.82
C TYR A 82 10.10 0.80 6.72
N PRO A 83 11.39 0.59 7.03
CA PRO A 83 12.29 -0.07 6.10
C PRO A 83 11.85 -1.53 5.93
N GLU A 84 11.54 -1.93 4.70
CA GLU A 84 11.14 -3.30 4.37
C GLU A 84 12.24 -4.03 3.59
N TRP A 85 12.36 -5.34 3.77
CA TRP A 85 13.45 -6.18 3.25
C TRP A 85 13.63 -6.17 1.71
N TYR A 86 12.62 -5.72 0.96
CA TYR A 86 12.63 -5.66 -0.50
C TYR A 86 12.88 -4.24 -1.04
N MET A 87 12.98 -3.22 -0.18
CA MET A 87 13.06 -1.83 -0.60
C MET A 87 14.23 -1.53 -1.53
N ASP A 88 15.39 -2.17 -1.32
CA ASP A 88 16.57 -2.01 -2.19
C ASP A 88 16.37 -2.57 -3.61
N ARG A 89 15.29 -3.32 -3.85
CA ARG A 89 15.03 -4.01 -5.12
C ARG A 89 13.76 -3.52 -5.81
N ILE A 90 12.92 -2.77 -5.12
CA ILE A 90 11.72 -2.17 -5.70
C ILE A 90 11.95 -0.69 -5.94
N ALA A 91 11.61 -0.21 -7.12
CA ALA A 91 11.72 1.21 -7.47
C ALA A 91 10.34 1.91 -7.44
N PRO A 92 10.21 3.05 -6.73
CA PRO A 92 9.03 3.92 -6.83
C PRO A 92 8.89 4.46 -8.25
N TRP A 93 7.66 4.77 -8.66
CA TRP A 93 7.26 5.18 -10.03
C TRP A 93 7.50 4.16 -11.13
N VAL A 94 8.20 3.06 -10.84
CA VAL A 94 8.35 1.91 -11.74
C VAL A 94 7.37 0.79 -11.37
N HIS A 95 7.27 0.46 -10.08
CA HIS A 95 6.49 -0.69 -9.60
C HIS A 95 5.25 -0.30 -8.80
N TYR A 96 5.26 0.90 -8.20
CA TYR A 96 4.17 1.45 -7.40
C TYR A 96 4.30 2.98 -7.37
N VAL A 97 3.24 3.67 -6.93
CA VAL A 97 3.23 5.13 -6.75
C VAL A 97 3.53 5.45 -5.28
N PRO A 98 4.64 6.13 -4.97
CA PRO A 98 4.89 6.59 -3.61
C PRO A 98 3.93 7.74 -3.26
N VAL A 99 3.43 7.73 -2.03
CA VAL A 99 2.57 8.78 -1.46
C VAL A 99 3.20 9.25 -0.16
N GLN A 100 3.12 10.55 0.13
CA GLN A 100 3.63 11.12 1.37
C GLN A 100 2.92 10.57 2.61
N LEU A 101 3.60 10.64 3.76
CA LEU A 101 3.09 10.11 5.03
C LEU A 101 1.85 10.84 5.54
N ASP A 102 1.75 12.13 5.23
CA ASP A 102 0.60 12.98 5.57
C ASP A 102 -0.55 12.89 4.56
N LEU A 103 -0.38 12.06 3.51
CA LEU A 103 -1.34 11.87 2.41
C LEU A 103 -1.66 13.16 1.65
N SER A 104 -0.80 14.18 1.73
CA SER A 104 -1.03 15.48 1.11
C SER A 104 -1.15 15.39 -0.41
N ASP A 105 -0.37 14.51 -1.03
CA ASP A 105 -0.28 14.29 -2.49
C ASP A 105 -1.13 13.13 -3.01
N LEU A 106 -1.88 12.43 -2.15
CA LEU A 106 -2.70 11.28 -2.55
C LEU A 106 -3.75 11.65 -3.60
N HIS A 107 -4.45 12.77 -3.39
CA HIS A 107 -5.49 13.25 -4.32
C HIS A 107 -4.89 13.58 -5.69
N ASP A 108 -3.77 14.30 -5.70
CA ASP A 108 -3.13 14.75 -6.93
C ASP A 108 -2.58 13.57 -7.73
N ALA A 109 -1.90 12.64 -7.05
CA ALA A 109 -1.40 11.42 -7.66
C ALA A 109 -2.55 10.54 -8.19
N PHE A 110 -3.63 10.39 -7.43
CA PHE A 110 -4.78 9.61 -7.88
C PHE A 110 -5.46 10.23 -9.10
N ILE A 111 -5.76 11.53 -9.07
CA ILE A 111 -6.43 12.24 -10.17
C ILE A 111 -5.57 12.22 -11.43
N PHE A 112 -4.24 12.30 -11.32
CA PHE A 112 -3.34 12.15 -12.47
C PHE A 112 -3.60 10.84 -13.23
N PHE A 113 -3.75 9.71 -12.53
CA PHE A 113 -3.99 8.42 -13.18
C PHE A 113 -5.46 8.13 -13.49
N HIS A 114 -6.37 8.59 -12.63
CA HIS A 114 -7.82 8.34 -12.75
C HIS A 114 -8.50 9.28 -13.75
N GLY A 115 -7.99 10.50 -13.89
CA GLY A 115 -8.65 11.60 -14.58
C GLY A 115 -9.79 12.22 -13.77
N GLY A 116 -10.63 13.00 -14.45
CA GLY A 116 -11.89 13.50 -13.90
C GLY A 116 -12.93 12.40 -13.67
N PRO A 117 -14.15 12.73 -13.17
CA PRO A 117 -15.20 11.75 -12.87
C PRO A 117 -15.60 10.84 -14.04
N SER A 118 -15.39 11.29 -15.28
CA SER A 118 -15.66 10.53 -16.51
C SER A 118 -14.38 9.98 -17.18
N GLY A 119 -13.24 10.02 -16.50
CA GLY A 119 -11.94 9.57 -17.02
C GLY A 119 -11.23 10.59 -17.93
N GLU A 120 -11.72 11.83 -17.98
CA GLU A 120 -11.12 12.91 -18.76
C GLU A 120 -9.71 13.23 -18.26
N GLY A 121 -8.72 13.28 -19.15
CA GLY A 121 -7.33 13.51 -18.78
C GLY A 121 -6.67 12.35 -18.01
N ALA A 122 -7.29 11.17 -17.97
CA ALA A 122 -6.73 10.01 -17.30
C ALA A 122 -5.49 9.46 -18.02
N HIS A 123 -4.46 9.12 -17.26
CA HIS A 123 -3.27 8.45 -17.75
C HIS A 123 -3.34 6.93 -17.50
N ASP A 124 -4.36 6.26 -18.07
CA ASP A 124 -4.60 4.82 -17.87
C ASP A 124 -3.43 3.95 -18.36
N ASP A 125 -2.83 4.31 -19.49
CA ASP A 125 -1.74 3.55 -20.08
C ASP A 125 -0.51 3.56 -19.16
N MET A 126 -0.22 4.71 -18.52
CA MET A 126 0.85 4.84 -17.53
C MET A 126 0.52 4.06 -16.26
N ALA A 127 -0.72 4.15 -15.77
CA ALA A 127 -1.16 3.36 -14.62
C ALA A 127 -0.98 1.85 -14.88
N ARG A 128 -1.37 1.38 -16.07
CA ARG A 128 -1.23 -0.02 -16.48
C ARG A 128 0.22 -0.45 -16.58
N LYS A 129 1.12 0.39 -17.13
CA LYS A 129 2.56 0.11 -17.21
C LYS A 129 3.15 -0.12 -15.82
N ILE A 130 2.89 0.78 -14.88
CA ILE A 130 3.40 0.66 -13.50
C ILE A 130 2.82 -0.57 -12.79
N ALA A 131 1.49 -0.77 -12.89
CA ALA A 131 0.84 -1.93 -12.27
C ALA A 131 1.39 -3.26 -12.81
N THR A 132 1.61 -3.35 -14.12
CA THR A 132 2.17 -4.56 -14.76
C THR A 132 3.61 -4.78 -14.32
N ALA A 133 4.44 -3.72 -14.30
CA ALA A 133 5.83 -3.82 -13.86
C ALA A 133 5.92 -4.26 -12.39
N GLY A 134 5.10 -3.69 -11.49
CA GLY A 134 5.02 -4.10 -10.09
C GLY A 134 4.61 -5.57 -9.94
N ARG A 135 3.62 -6.02 -10.71
CA ARG A 135 3.19 -7.41 -10.73
C ARG A 135 4.28 -8.37 -11.16
N GLU A 136 4.96 -8.06 -12.26
CA GLU A 136 6.03 -8.92 -12.78
C GLU A 136 7.21 -8.94 -11.81
N TRP A 137 7.64 -7.80 -11.28
CA TRP A 137 8.66 -7.73 -10.24
C TRP A 137 8.30 -8.59 -9.02
N SER A 138 7.05 -8.51 -8.56
CA SER A 138 6.59 -9.31 -7.42
C SER A 138 6.68 -10.81 -7.69
N LYS A 139 6.37 -11.25 -8.92
CA LYS A 139 6.45 -12.66 -9.32
C LYS A 139 7.87 -13.15 -9.52
N THR A 140 8.84 -12.28 -9.78
CA THR A 140 10.22 -12.67 -10.10
C THR A 140 11.22 -12.41 -8.97
N PHE A 141 10.99 -11.43 -8.10
CA PHE A 141 11.93 -11.00 -7.03
C PHE A 141 11.37 -11.12 -5.61
N TRP A 142 10.11 -11.53 -5.48
CA TRP A 142 9.45 -11.75 -4.19
C TRP A 142 8.74 -13.11 -4.16
N ARG A 143 9.41 -14.14 -4.66
CA ARG A 143 8.98 -15.54 -4.54
C ARG A 143 9.41 -16.09 -3.19
N ARG A 144 9.01 -17.34 -2.93
CA ARG A 144 9.39 -18.03 -1.69
C ARG A 144 10.91 -18.23 -1.64
N GLU A 145 11.52 -18.53 -2.78
CA GLU A 145 12.95 -18.70 -2.95
C GLU A 145 13.71 -17.42 -2.57
N ASP A 146 13.20 -16.25 -2.97
CA ASP A 146 13.82 -14.95 -2.67
C ASP A 146 13.74 -14.61 -1.18
N LEU A 147 12.60 -14.91 -0.54
CA LEU A 147 12.43 -14.76 0.92
C LEU A 147 13.36 -15.69 1.70
N THR A 148 13.45 -16.95 1.26
CA THR A 148 14.36 -17.94 1.83
C THR A 148 15.81 -17.48 1.69
N ALA A 149 16.25 -17.08 0.49
CA ALA A 149 17.60 -16.59 0.24
C ALA A 149 17.94 -15.35 1.09
N TYR A 150 17.03 -14.38 1.19
CA TYR A 150 17.23 -13.20 2.04
C TYR A 150 17.38 -13.59 3.50
N THR A 151 16.50 -14.45 4.01
CA THR A 151 16.52 -14.89 5.42
C THR A 151 17.81 -15.66 5.73
N PHE A 152 18.25 -16.55 4.84
CA PHE A 152 19.54 -17.24 4.98
C PHE A 152 20.73 -16.27 4.94
N ARG A 153 20.75 -15.31 4.02
CA ARG A 153 21.82 -14.30 3.95
C ARG A 153 21.91 -13.50 5.25
N GLN A 154 20.79 -12.96 5.72
CA GLN A 154 20.80 -12.17 6.95
C GLN A 154 21.18 -13.05 8.14
N GLY A 155 20.47 -14.16 8.36
CA GLY A 155 20.64 -15.09 9.48
C GLY A 155 22.03 -15.73 9.57
N PHE A 156 22.55 -16.24 8.45
CA PHE A 156 23.77 -17.04 8.45
C PHE A 156 25.02 -16.31 7.98
N LEU A 157 24.93 -15.39 7.01
CA LEU A 157 26.11 -14.76 6.45
C LEU A 157 26.41 -13.41 7.08
N VAL A 158 25.39 -12.63 7.41
CA VAL A 158 25.57 -11.31 8.03
C VAL A 158 25.70 -11.44 9.54
N PHE A 159 24.75 -12.09 10.22
CA PHE A 159 24.81 -12.19 11.68
C PHE A 159 25.96 -13.06 12.18
N LYS A 160 26.27 -14.22 11.56
CA LYS A 160 27.45 -15.00 12.00
C LYS A 160 28.77 -14.28 11.77
N LYS A 161 28.93 -13.56 10.64
CA LYS A 161 30.15 -12.76 10.42
C LYS A 161 30.26 -11.62 11.41
N ALA A 162 29.15 -10.94 11.73
CA ALA A 162 29.13 -9.90 12.74
C ALA A 162 29.47 -10.45 14.14
N THR A 163 28.97 -11.62 14.53
CA THR A 163 29.33 -12.26 15.80
C THR A 163 30.81 -12.65 15.86
N VAL A 164 31.41 -13.11 14.76
CA VAL A 164 32.85 -13.43 14.69
C VAL A 164 33.73 -12.17 14.72
N LEU A 165 33.22 -11.01 14.29
CA LEU A 165 33.93 -9.72 14.33
C LEU A 165 33.77 -8.96 15.67
N ILE A 166 32.84 -9.39 16.54
CA ILE A 166 32.56 -8.77 17.85
C ILE A 166 33.18 -9.59 19.00
N CYS A 167 33.78 -10.74 18.72
CA CYS A 167 34.57 -11.53 19.68
C CYS A 167 36.07 -11.35 19.47
#